data_AF-A0A950Z0Y4-F1
#
_entry.id   AF-A0A950Z0Y4-F1
#
_cell.length_a   1.000
_cell.length_b   1.000
_cell.length_c   1.000
_cell.angle_alpha   90.00
_cell.angle_beta   90.00
_cell.angle_gamma   90.00
#
_symmetry.space_group_name_H-M   'P 1'
#
loop_
_entity.id
_entity.type
_entity.pdbx_description
1 polymer ?
#
loop_
_entity_poly.entity_id
_entity_poly.type
_entity_poly.pdbx_seq_one_letter_code
_entity_poly.pdbx_strand_id
1 'polypeptide(L)'
;LHVDAAIPNFLCQEICGAVQSKEINDVWADIMGFPAMRMVDGRYPLPQKPGLGFEIQEAVLKKYPFQGTRPFPPAFHADGSLAAQ
;
A
#
# COMPACT_ATOMS: atom_id res chain seq x y z
N LEU A 1 -8.50 6.12 -1.00
CA LEU A 1 -8.86 6.96 -2.18
C LEU A 1 -10.36 7.18 -2.33
N HIS A 2 -11.21 6.16 -2.57
CA HIS A 2 -12.65 6.40 -2.73
C HIS A 2 -13.31 6.97 -1.46
N VAL A 3 -12.93 6.46 -0.29
CA VAL A 3 -13.38 7.01 1.01
C VAL A 3 -12.91 8.45 1.16
N ASP A 4 -11.61 8.70 0.96
CA ASP A 4 -10.98 10.02 1.04
C ASP A 4 -11.67 11.07 0.14
N ALA A 5 -12.01 10.68 -1.09
CA ALA A 5 -12.67 11.56 -2.06
C ALA A 5 -14.13 11.87 -1.72
N ALA A 6 -14.80 11.00 -0.95
CA ALA A 6 -16.21 11.15 -0.59
C ALA A 6 -16.42 11.89 0.74
N ILE A 7 -15.35 12.13 1.51
CA ILE A 7 -15.43 12.73 2.84
C ILE A 7 -15.14 14.24 2.76
N PRO A 8 -16.09 15.11 3.14
CA PRO A 8 -15.93 16.56 3.01
C PRO A 8 -14.90 17.15 3.98
N ASN A 9 -14.58 16.45 5.06
CA ASN A 9 -13.58 16.83 6.06
C ASN A 9 -12.30 16.00 5.96
N PHE A 10 -12.00 15.43 4.79
CA PHE A 10 -10.76 14.72 4.56
C PHE A 10 -9.56 15.69 4.54
N LEU A 11 -8.49 15.33 5.25
CA LEU A 11 -7.28 16.15 5.37
C LEU A 11 -6.08 15.55 4.64
N CYS A 12 -5.75 14.28 4.93
CA CYS A 12 -4.58 13.61 4.38
C CYS A 12 -4.77 12.09 4.36
N GLN A 13 -4.04 11.42 3.45
CA GLN A 13 -3.98 9.98 3.35
C GLN A 13 -2.52 9.54 3.48
N GLU A 14 -2.25 8.65 4.44
CA GLU A 14 -0.94 7.99 4.52
C GLU A 14 -0.77 7.03 3.35
N ILE A 15 0.37 7.14 2.64
CA ILE A 15 0.74 6.20 1.57
C ILE A 15 2.17 5.70 1.77
N CYS A 16 2.32 4.39 1.95
CA CYS A 16 3.61 3.72 2.13
C CYS A 16 4.23 3.26 0.80
N GLY A 17 4.23 4.13 -0.21
CA GLY A 17 4.64 3.79 -1.58
C GLY A 17 6.06 4.23 -1.98
N ALA A 18 6.75 4.96 -1.08
CA ALA A 18 7.90 5.80 -1.37
C ALA A 18 7.64 6.85 -2.48
N VAL A 19 8.40 7.95 -2.50
CA VAL A 19 8.26 8.98 -3.55
C VAL A 19 8.70 8.44 -4.91
N GLN A 20 9.73 7.58 -4.90
CA GLN A 20 10.25 6.88 -6.07
C GLN A 20 9.91 5.40 -6.02
N SER A 21 9.72 4.80 -7.19
CA SER A 21 9.50 3.36 -7.32
C SER A 21 10.70 2.58 -6.79
N LYS A 22 10.42 1.50 -6.08
CA LYS A 22 11.37 0.47 -5.67
C LYS A 22 10.93 -0.88 -6.22
N GLU A 23 11.78 -1.90 -6.09
CA GLU A 23 11.53 -3.27 -6.59
C GLU A 23 10.19 -3.85 -6.10
N ILE A 24 9.75 -3.50 -4.88
CA ILE A 24 8.46 -3.95 -4.36
C ILE A 24 7.27 -3.40 -5.16
N ASN A 25 7.40 -2.22 -5.77
CA ASN A 25 6.37 -1.66 -6.65
C ASN A 25 6.22 -2.46 -7.94
N ASP A 26 7.27 -3.17 -8.39
CA ASP A 26 7.20 -4.01 -9.60
C ASP A 26 6.40 -5.27 -9.34
N VAL A 27 6.53 -5.86 -8.13
CA VAL A 27 5.68 -6.97 -7.69
C VAL A 27 4.21 -6.55 -7.67
N TRP A 28 3.91 -5.38 -7.09
CA TRP A 28 2.56 -4.85 -7.08
C TRP A 28 2.03 -4.54 -8.48
N ALA A 29 2.89 -4.06 -9.39
CA ALA A 29 2.52 -3.82 -10.77
C ALA A 29 2.20 -5.12 -11.53
N ASP A 30 2.99 -6.18 -11.32
CA ASP A 30 2.71 -7.50 -11.91
C ASP A 30 1.38 -8.05 -11.36
N ILE A 31 1.13 -7.94 -10.05
CA ILE A 31 -0.12 -8.44 -9.44
C ILE A 31 -1.34 -7.62 -9.88
N MET A 32 -1.25 -6.29 -9.91
CA MET A 32 -2.41 -5.42 -10.15
C MET A 32 -2.60 -5.04 -11.62
N GLY A 33 -1.62 -5.29 -12.50
CA GLY A 33 -1.72 -5.03 -13.94
C GLY A 33 -1.63 -3.55 -14.33
N PHE A 34 -1.23 -2.68 -13.41
CA PHE A 34 -0.92 -1.27 -13.67
C PHE A 34 0.22 -0.83 -12.74
N PRO A 35 1.04 0.16 -13.14
CA PRO A 35 2.15 0.61 -12.33
C PRO A 35 1.66 1.19 -11.00
N ALA A 36 2.50 1.12 -9.97
CA ALA A 36 2.19 1.73 -8.69
C ALA A 36 1.77 3.20 -8.87
N MET A 37 0.63 3.58 -8.29
CA MET A 37 0.12 4.94 -8.40
C MET A 37 1.15 5.96 -7.92
N ARG A 38 1.16 7.11 -8.60
CA ARG A 38 2.05 8.23 -8.30
C ARG A 38 1.24 9.50 -8.10
N MET A 39 1.75 10.36 -7.23
CA MET A 39 1.15 11.68 -7.05
C MET A 39 1.41 12.53 -8.29
N VAL A 40 0.39 13.31 -8.66
CA VAL A 40 0.47 14.42 -9.59
C VAL A 40 0.18 15.67 -8.77
N ASP A 41 1.14 16.61 -8.73
CA ASP A 41 1.03 17.87 -7.97
C ASP A 41 0.63 17.68 -6.50
N GLY A 42 1.23 16.66 -5.85
CA GLY A 42 0.98 16.33 -4.45
C GLY A 42 -0.34 15.62 -4.17
N ARG A 43 -1.06 15.16 -5.20
CA ARG A 43 -2.36 14.46 -5.06
C ARG A 43 -2.35 13.13 -5.80
N TYR A 44 -3.02 12.12 -5.25
CA TYR A 44 -3.23 10.88 -5.96
C TYR A 44 -4.44 10.99 -6.90
N PRO A 45 -4.30 10.60 -8.19
CA PRO A 45 -5.43 10.57 -9.10
C PRO A 45 -6.44 9.51 -8.66
N LEU A 46 -7.73 9.81 -8.81
CA LEU A 46 -8.78 8.82 -8.58
C LEU A 46 -8.84 7.83 -9.74
N PRO A 47 -9.13 6.54 -9.49
CA PRO A 47 -9.41 5.59 -10.56
C PRO A 47 -10.68 5.94 -11.33
N GLN A 48 -10.68 5.73 -12.66
CA GLN A 48 -11.83 6.01 -13.55
C GLN A 48 -12.66 4.77 -13.86
N LYS A 49 -12.12 3.57 -13.63
CA LYS A 49 -12.84 2.31 -13.84
C LYS A 49 -13.88 2.12 -12.74
N PRO A 50 -14.98 1.37 -12.98
CA PRO A 50 -15.97 1.06 -11.97
C PRO A 50 -15.41 0.35 -10.74
N GLY A 51 -16.17 0.40 -9.64
CA GLY A 51 -15.78 -0.23 -8.37
C GLY A 51 -14.57 0.46 -7.74
N LEU A 52 -13.58 -0.32 -7.29
CA LEU A 52 -12.32 0.20 -6.76
C LEU A 52 -11.33 0.62 -7.87
N GLY A 53 -11.70 0.40 -9.14
CA GLY A 53 -10.95 0.84 -10.30
C GLY A 53 -9.73 0.00 -10.67
N PHE A 54 -9.60 -1.22 -10.12
CA PHE A 54 -8.55 -2.16 -10.49
C PHE A 54 -9.01 -3.63 -10.45
N GLU A 55 -8.20 -4.51 -11.03
CA GLU A 55 -8.37 -5.96 -11.03
C GLU A 55 -7.05 -6.64 -10.61
N ILE A 56 -7.13 -7.89 -10.16
CA ILE A 56 -5.95 -8.69 -9.79
C ILE A 56 -5.64 -9.70 -10.90
N GLN A 57 -4.37 -9.80 -11.30
CA GLN A 57 -3.87 -10.81 -12.21
C GLN A 57 -3.64 -12.13 -11.46
N GLU A 58 -4.68 -12.93 -11.26
CA GLU A 58 -4.60 -14.16 -10.44
C GLU A 58 -3.53 -15.15 -10.90
N ALA A 59 -3.29 -15.26 -12.21
CA ALA A 59 -2.24 -16.12 -12.76
C ALA A 59 -0.83 -15.76 -12.25
N VAL A 60 -0.60 -14.49 -11.93
CA VAL A 60 0.67 -13.96 -11.43
C VAL A 60 0.91 -14.34 -9.97
N LEU A 61 -0.14 -14.55 -9.18
CA LEU A 61 -0.02 -14.87 -7.74
C LEU A 61 0.85 -16.11 -7.49
N LYS A 62 0.89 -17.06 -8.42
CA LYS A 62 1.73 -18.26 -8.36
C LYS A 62 3.23 -17.96 -8.33
N LYS A 63 3.67 -16.82 -8.90
CA LYS A 63 5.07 -16.37 -8.89
C LYS A 63 5.51 -15.89 -7.51
N TYR A 64 4.57 -15.44 -6.68
CA TYR A 64 4.82 -14.77 -5.41
C TYR A 64 4.12 -15.51 -4.26
N PRO A 65 4.48 -16.77 -3.96
CA PRO A 65 3.86 -17.53 -2.89
C PRO A 65 4.16 -16.90 -1.53
N PHE A 66 3.22 -17.05 -0.60
CA PHE A 66 3.39 -16.60 0.77
C PHE A 66 4.69 -17.16 1.39
N GLN A 67 5.54 -16.27 1.92
CA GLN A 67 6.86 -16.60 2.47
C GLN A 67 6.87 -16.72 4.00
N GLY A 68 5.69 -16.86 4.63
CA GLY A 68 5.55 -16.80 6.09
C GLY A 68 5.39 -15.38 6.62
N THR A 69 5.06 -15.28 7.90
CA THR A 69 4.89 -14.00 8.61
C THR A 69 6.17 -13.66 9.37
N ARG A 70 6.61 -12.40 9.28
CA ARG A 70 7.66 -11.88 10.17
C ARG A 70 6.98 -11.25 11.39
N PRO A 71 7.29 -11.68 12.63
CA PRO A 71 6.74 -11.05 13.81
C PRO A 71 7.17 -9.59 13.86
N PHE A 72 6.24 -8.70 14.24
CA PHE A 72 6.59 -7.31 14.50
C PHE A 72 7.55 -7.28 15.71
N PRO A 73 8.74 -6.68 15.58
CA PRO A 73 9.71 -6.69 16.67
C PRO A 73 9.12 -6.02 17.92
N PRO A 74 9.12 -6.69 19.09
CA PRO A 74 8.73 -6.03 20.33
C PRO A 74 9.70 -4.90 20.64
N ALA A 75 9.17 -3.75 21.03
CA ALA A 75 9.95 -2.65 21.57
C ALA A 75 10.00 -2.80 23.10
N PHE A 76 11.15 -2.51 23.71
CA PHE A 76 11.33 -2.56 25.15
C PHE A 76 11.80 -1.20 25.67
N HIS A 77 11.34 -0.84 26.85
CA HIS A 77 11.87 0.30 27.59
C HIS A 77 13.27 -0.01 28.15
N ALA A 78 13.98 1.02 28.63
CA ALA A 78 15.34 0.86 29.17
C ALA A 78 15.40 -0.06 30.40
N ASP A 79 14.29 -0.22 31.12
CA ASP A 79 14.15 -1.13 32.26
C ASP A 79 13.83 -2.58 31.87
N GLY A 80 13.71 -2.87 30.57
CA GLY A 80 13.39 -4.18 30.03
C GLY A 80 11.89 -4.50 30.01
N SER A 81 11.02 -3.58 30.42
CA SER A 81 9.57 -3.76 30.28
C SER A 81 9.13 -3.64 28.82
N LEU A 82 8.11 -4.42 28.44
CA LEU A 82 7.55 -4.38 27.09
C LEU A 82 6.86 -3.03 26.87
N ALA A 83 7.28 -2.30 25.84
CA ALA A 83 6.62 -1.07 25.46
C ALA A 83 5.25 -1.37 24.84
N ALA A 84 4.26 -0.56 25.18
CA ALA A 84 2.96 -0.64 24.53
C ALA A 84 3.14 -0.44 23.03
N GLN A 85 2.52 -1.33 22.26
CA GLN A 85 2.41 -1.20 20.81
C GLN A 85 1.26 -0.26 20.45
#